data_AF-A0A7H1CNN9-F1
#
_entry.id   AF-A0A7H1CNN9-F1
#
_cell.length_a   1.000
_cell.length_b   1.000
_cell.length_c   1.000
_cell.angle_alpha   90.00
_cell.angle_beta   90.00
_cell.angle_gamma   90.00
#
_symmetry.space_group_name_H-M   'P 1'
#
loop_
_entity.id
_entity.type
_entity.pdbx_description
1 polymer ?
#
loop_
_entity_poly.entity_id
_entity_poly.type
_entity_poly.pdbx_seq_one_letter_code
_entity_poly.pdbx_strand_id
1 'polypeptide(L)'
;MFTYYLYLSPVVACMLMLLNYLMSTSNSYMEKDGPFECGFTSYQQSRSAFSVAFMLVAMLFLPFDLEMSSILPYVVSAYTNGIYGLSILIMFLLTLVMAFVYEINLGALNLERRYINKVKELKTKLY
;
A
#
# COMPACT_ATOMS: atom_id res chain seq x y z
N MET A 1 26.33 -17.04 -11.33
CA MET A 1 25.28 -17.63 -10.46
C MET A 1 24.09 -16.68 -10.28
N PHE A 2 24.29 -15.42 -9.86
CA PHE A 2 23.21 -14.43 -9.69
C PHE A 2 22.44 -14.11 -11.00
N THR A 3 23.16 -13.87 -12.09
CA THR A 3 22.57 -13.61 -13.42
C THR A 3 21.67 -14.76 -13.88
N TYR A 4 22.08 -16.00 -13.64
CA TYR A 4 21.30 -17.18 -13.97
C TYR A 4 19.97 -17.23 -13.21
N TYR A 5 19.98 -16.92 -11.91
CA TYR A 5 18.74 -16.88 -11.11
C TYR A 5 17.77 -15.79 -11.58
N LEU A 6 18.30 -14.61 -11.92
CA LEU A 6 17.51 -13.49 -12.47
C LEU A 6 16.75 -13.87 -13.74
N TYR A 7 17.36 -14.66 -14.62
CA TYR A 7 16.71 -15.10 -15.86
C TYR A 7 15.83 -16.34 -15.66
N LEU A 8 16.22 -17.29 -14.81
CA LEU A 8 15.48 -18.54 -14.64
C LEU A 8 14.10 -18.35 -14.01
N SER A 9 13.98 -17.49 -12.99
CA SER A 9 12.71 -17.26 -12.27
C SER A 9 11.55 -16.82 -13.18
N PRO A 10 11.67 -15.75 -13.98
CA PRO A 10 10.59 -15.34 -14.88
C PRO A 10 10.35 -16.34 -16.02
N VAL A 11 11.41 -17.02 -16.51
CA VAL A 11 11.27 -18.03 -17.56
C VAL A 11 10.43 -19.21 -17.08
N VAL A 12 10.66 -19.71 -15.88
CA VAL A 12 9.86 -20.80 -15.29
C VAL A 12 8.42 -20.34 -15.06
N ALA A 13 8.19 -19.12 -14.54
CA ALA A 13 6.85 -18.58 -14.35
C ALA A 13 6.07 -18.48 -15.67
N CYS A 14 6.71 -17.95 -16.72
CA CYS A 14 6.11 -17.87 -18.06
C CYS A 14 5.86 -19.26 -18.65
N MET A 15 6.79 -20.22 -18.48
CA MET A 15 6.63 -21.59 -18.98
C MET A 15 5.43 -22.29 -18.33
N LEU A 16 5.25 -22.17 -17.02
CA LEU A 16 4.11 -22.74 -16.30
C LEU A 16 2.79 -22.09 -16.74
N MET A 17 2.77 -20.76 -16.94
CA MET A 17 1.59 -20.05 -17.46
C MET A 17 1.25 -20.53 -18.88
N LEU A 18 2.25 -20.72 -19.74
CA LEU A 18 2.08 -21.18 -21.13
C LEU A 18 1.60 -22.63 -21.18
N LEU A 19 2.14 -23.51 -20.32
CA LEU A 19 1.65 -24.88 -20.15
C LEU A 19 0.20 -24.91 -19.69
N ASN A 20 -0.18 -24.07 -18.71
CA ASN A 20 -1.56 -23.98 -18.27
C ASN A 20 -2.48 -23.52 -19.42
N TYR A 21 -2.07 -22.50 -20.17
CA TYR A 21 -2.83 -22.01 -21.32
C TYR A 21 -3.02 -23.09 -22.41
N LEU A 22 -1.99 -23.88 -22.70
CA LEU A 22 -2.06 -24.94 -23.72
C LEU A 22 -2.84 -26.19 -23.28
N MET A 23 -2.76 -26.56 -22.00
CA MET A 23 -3.39 -27.79 -21.49
C MET A 23 -4.77 -27.57 -20.85
N SER A 24 -5.13 -26.33 -20.50
CA SER A 24 -6.39 -26.01 -19.84
C SER A 24 -7.56 -26.03 -20.82
N THR A 25 -8.67 -26.65 -20.42
CA THR A 25 -9.91 -26.64 -21.19
C THR A 25 -10.70 -25.36 -20.89
N SER A 26 -10.75 -24.44 -21.86
CA SER A 26 -11.53 -23.20 -21.73
C SER A 26 -12.98 -23.39 -22.18
N ASN A 27 -13.89 -23.65 -21.24
CA ASN A 27 -15.33 -23.54 -21.48
C ASN A 27 -15.81 -22.14 -21.08
N SER A 28 -15.93 -21.24 -22.05
CA SER A 28 -16.46 -19.87 -21.87
C SER A 28 -17.97 -19.86 -22.06
N TYR A 29 -18.68 -19.24 -21.12
CA TYR A 29 -20.11 -18.97 -21.21
C TYR A 29 -20.36 -17.58 -20.62
N MET A 30 -21.43 -16.93 -21.06
CA MET A 30 -21.67 -15.50 -20.80
C MET A 30 -21.62 -15.13 -19.30
N GLU A 31 -22.08 -16.01 -18.42
CA GLU A 31 -22.06 -15.78 -16.97
C GLU A 31 -20.73 -16.15 -16.29
N LYS A 32 -19.85 -16.91 -16.96
CA LYS A 32 -18.49 -17.21 -16.47
C LYS A 32 -17.54 -16.03 -16.68
N ASP A 33 -17.72 -15.37 -17.81
CA ASP A 33 -16.83 -14.31 -18.27
C ASP A 33 -17.23 -12.94 -17.69
N GLY A 34 -18.40 -12.85 -17.03
CA GLY A 34 -18.88 -11.67 -16.33
C GLY A 34 -18.42 -11.60 -14.86
N PRO A 35 -18.43 -10.40 -14.25
CA PRO A 35 -18.17 -10.26 -12.82
C PRO A 35 -19.25 -10.98 -12.00
N PHE A 36 -18.87 -11.53 -10.85
CA PHE A 36 -19.82 -12.11 -9.92
C PHE A 36 -20.67 -11.01 -9.27
N GLU A 37 -21.88 -10.82 -9.80
CA GLU A 37 -22.89 -9.94 -9.23
C GLU A 37 -24.00 -10.82 -8.64
N CYS A 38 -24.47 -10.52 -7.43
CA CYS A 38 -25.54 -11.28 -6.76
C CYS A 38 -26.93 -11.10 -7.43
N GLY A 39 -27.02 -11.10 -8.76
CA GLY A 39 -28.25 -10.95 -9.55
C GLY A 39 -28.66 -9.50 -9.85
N PHE A 40 -27.80 -8.51 -9.60
CA PHE A 40 -28.09 -7.09 -9.85
C PHE A 40 -27.09 -6.48 -10.81
N THR A 41 -27.57 -5.93 -11.92
CA THR A 41 -26.72 -5.24 -12.91
C THR A 41 -26.16 -3.94 -12.34
N SER A 42 -24.83 -3.77 -12.34
CA SER A 42 -24.18 -2.54 -11.88
C SER A 42 -24.35 -1.37 -12.86
N TYR A 43 -25.51 -0.72 -12.88
CA TYR A 43 -25.70 0.59 -13.55
C TYR A 43 -25.26 1.75 -12.64
N GLN A 44 -24.11 1.63 -11.97
CA GLN A 44 -23.63 2.66 -11.05
C GLN A 44 -22.16 3.03 -11.25
N GLN A 45 -21.82 4.21 -10.75
CA GLN A 45 -20.51 4.83 -10.79
C GLN A 45 -19.41 3.83 -10.40
N SER A 46 -18.41 3.64 -11.28
CA SER A 46 -17.28 2.72 -11.06
C SER A 46 -16.33 3.15 -9.92
N ARG A 47 -16.51 4.36 -9.40
CA ARG A 47 -15.72 4.92 -8.29
C ARG A 47 -16.51 4.84 -7.00
N SER A 48 -16.01 4.02 -6.08
CA SER A 48 -16.44 4.01 -4.69
C SER A 48 -15.78 5.15 -3.91
N ALA A 49 -16.51 5.73 -2.97
CA ALA A 49 -15.93 6.67 -2.01
C ALA A 49 -15.07 5.88 -1.01
N PHE A 50 -13.77 6.16 -0.99
CA PHE A 50 -12.82 5.58 -0.04
C PHE A 50 -12.37 6.63 0.98
N SER A 51 -11.90 6.17 2.14
CA SER A 51 -11.37 7.07 3.19
C SER A 51 -10.08 7.74 2.73
N VAL A 52 -9.94 9.04 2.98
CA VAL A 52 -8.74 9.83 2.67
C VAL A 52 -7.49 9.26 3.34
N ALA A 53 -7.64 8.59 4.49
CA ALA A 53 -6.54 7.94 5.21
C ALA A 53 -5.75 6.96 4.33
N PHE A 54 -6.40 6.23 3.41
CA PHE A 54 -5.71 5.30 2.50
C PHE A 54 -4.81 6.03 1.49
N MET A 55 -5.23 7.21 1.03
CA MET A 55 -4.41 8.05 0.15
C MET A 55 -3.24 8.66 0.93
N LEU A 56 -3.48 9.11 2.16
CA LEU A 56 -2.45 9.70 3.01
C LEU A 56 -1.31 8.72 3.31
N VAL A 57 -1.61 7.44 3.55
CA VAL A 57 -0.56 6.42 3.74
C VAL A 57 0.33 6.30 2.50
N ALA A 58 -0.23 6.34 1.28
CA ALA A 58 0.56 6.30 0.05
C ALA A 58 1.41 7.58 -0.16
N MET A 59 0.89 8.74 0.23
CA MET A 59 1.65 10.00 0.19
C MET A 59 2.77 10.03 1.24
N LEU A 60 2.52 9.50 2.44
CA LEU A 60 3.51 9.41 3.52
C LEU A 60 4.61 8.39 3.23
N PHE A 61 4.32 7.33 2.46
CA PHE A 61 5.32 6.37 2.05
C PHE A 61 6.48 7.02 1.28
N LEU A 62 6.21 8.04 0.46
CA LEU A 62 7.21 8.68 -0.38
C LEU A 62 8.34 9.39 0.39
N PRO A 63 8.09 10.30 1.36
CA PRO A 63 9.16 10.91 2.14
C PRO A 63 9.87 9.91 3.07
N PHE A 64 9.18 8.88 3.58
CA PHE A 64 9.81 7.84 4.39
C PHE A 64 10.72 6.91 3.58
N ASP A 65 10.36 6.60 2.34
CA ASP A 65 11.23 5.87 1.43
C ASP A 65 12.47 6.71 1.05
N LEU A 66 12.27 8.02 0.82
CA LEU A 66 13.35 8.96 0.57
C LEU A 66 14.29 9.10 1.78
N GLU A 67 13.76 9.07 3.00
CA GLU A 67 14.55 9.04 4.24
C GLU A 67 15.52 7.86 4.25
N MET A 68 15.01 6.65 4.03
CA MET A 68 15.81 5.43 3.99
C MET A 68 16.81 5.43 2.83
N SER A 69 16.39 5.91 1.65
CA SER A 69 17.30 6.09 0.50
C SER A 69 18.41 7.11 0.78
N SER A 70 18.19 8.09 1.66
CA SER A 70 19.18 9.12 2.01
C SER A 70 20.15 8.65 3.10
N ILE A 71 19.71 7.73 3.97
CA ILE A 71 20.57 7.09 4.97
C ILE A 71 21.62 6.18 4.30
N LEU A 72 21.25 5.45 3.24
CA LEU A 72 22.16 4.53 2.53
C LEU A 72 23.50 5.15 2.08
N PRO A 73 23.54 6.27 1.32
CA PRO A 73 24.80 6.87 0.90
C PRO A 73 25.64 7.37 2.08
N TYR A 74 25.00 7.86 3.14
CA TYR A 74 25.71 8.24 4.36
C TYR A 74 26.37 7.03 5.03
N VAL A 75 25.67 5.90 5.16
CA VAL A 75 26.22 4.67 5.75
C VAL A 75 27.43 4.17 4.95
N VAL A 76 27.36 4.21 3.61
CA VAL A 76 28.48 3.79 2.74
C VAL A 76 29.69 4.73 2.84
N SER A 77 29.46 6.02 3.07
CA SER A 77 30.51 7.05 3.15
C SER A 77 30.79 7.56 4.57
N ALA A 78 30.36 6.83 5.60
CA ALA A 78 30.43 7.27 6.99
C ALA A 78 31.87 7.55 7.44
N TYR A 79 32.83 6.78 6.94
CA TYR A 79 34.25 6.95 7.24
C TYR A 79 34.82 8.26 6.69
N THR A 80 34.39 8.69 5.49
CA THR A 80 34.91 9.91 4.85
C THR A 80 34.22 11.17 5.35
N ASN A 81 32.92 11.09 5.62
CA ASN A 81 32.12 12.25 6.03
C ASN A 81 32.16 12.53 7.54
N GLY A 82 32.51 11.53 8.35
CA GLY A 82 32.70 11.65 9.79
C GLY A 82 31.53 12.34 10.51
N ILE A 83 31.86 13.17 11.51
CA ILE A 83 30.88 13.87 12.36
C ILE A 83 30.10 14.95 11.59
N TYR A 84 30.70 15.53 10.56
CA TYR A 84 30.05 16.59 9.76
C TYR A 84 28.92 16.03 8.89
N GLY A 85 29.12 14.89 8.22
CA GLY A 85 28.03 14.23 7.51
C GLY A 85 26.93 13.74 8.46
N LEU A 86 27.31 13.27 9.65
CA LEU A 86 26.36 12.82 10.66
C LEU A 86 25.44 13.96 11.12
N SER A 87 25.98 15.16 11.36
CA SER A 87 25.17 16.28 11.83
C SER A 87 24.15 16.74 10.79
N ILE A 88 24.52 16.76 9.50
CA ILE A 88 23.61 17.05 8.39
C ILE A 88 22.52 15.99 8.28
N LEU A 89 22.88 14.71 8.37
CA LEU A 89 21.93 13.60 8.35
C LEU A 89 20.92 13.73 9.50
N ILE A 90 21.39 13.98 10.73
CA ILE A 90 20.52 14.14 11.91
C ILE A 90 19.57 15.32 11.73
N MET A 91 20.04 16.46 11.22
CA MET A 91 19.17 17.63 10.96
C MET A 91 18.08 17.32 9.92
N PHE A 92 18.43 16.57 8.87
CA PHE A 92 17.49 16.10 7.87
C PHE A 92 16.44 15.14 8.47
N LEU A 93 16.88 14.13 9.23
CA LEU A 93 16.00 13.17 9.91
C LEU A 93 15.05 13.87 10.89
N LEU A 94 15.55 14.83 11.67
CA LEU A 94 14.71 15.58 12.62
C LEU A 94 13.60 16.36 11.93
N THR A 95 13.85 16.91 10.75
CA THR A 95 12.83 17.65 9.98
C THR A 95 11.71 16.71 9.51
N LEU A 96 12.06 15.51 9.02
CA LEU A 96 11.07 14.51 8.61
C LEU A 96 10.29 13.94 9.80
N VAL A 97 10.95 13.67 10.92
CA VAL A 97 10.28 13.23 12.16
C VAL A 97 9.31 14.29 12.67
N MET A 98 9.68 15.58 12.65
CA MET A 98 8.77 16.66 13.03
C MET A 98 7.54 16.73 12.12
N ALA A 99 7.73 16.60 10.80
CA ALA A 99 6.61 16.55 9.84
C ALA A 99 5.69 15.35 10.10
N PHE A 100 6.25 14.18 10.41
CA PHE A 100 5.46 13.00 10.73
C PHE A 100 4.68 13.13 12.04
N VAL A 101 5.30 13.68 13.09
CA VAL A 101 4.61 13.93 14.37
C VAL A 101 3.44 14.89 14.17
N TYR A 102 3.57 15.90 13.30
CA TYR A 102 2.48 16.80 12.95
C TYR A 102 1.28 16.05 12.32
N GLU A 103 1.56 15.16 11.37
CA GLU A 103 0.53 14.32 10.70
C GLU A 103 -0.19 13.38 11.68
N ILE A 104 0.54 12.76 12.62
CA ILE A 104 -0.07 11.92 13.66
C ILE A 104 -1.00 12.74 14.55
N ASN A 105 -0.58 13.93 14.98
CA ASN A 105 -1.38 14.80 15.84
C ASN A 105 -2.65 15.29 15.12
N LEU A 106 -2.62 15.41 13.79
CA LEU A 106 -3.81 15.73 13.00
C LEU A 106 -4.84 14.59 12.97
N GLY A 107 -4.47 13.38 13.39
CA GLY A 107 -5.33 12.20 13.37
C GLY A 107 -5.63 11.68 11.96
N ALA A 108 -4.84 12.10 10.97
CA ALA A 108 -5.12 11.88 9.55
C ALA A 108 -5.06 10.40 9.12
N LEU A 109 -4.37 9.56 9.92
CA LEU A 109 -4.26 8.12 9.71
C LEU A 109 -5.37 7.30 10.40
N ASN A 110 -6.29 7.93 11.15
CA ASN A 110 -7.33 7.19 11.85
C ASN A 110 -8.41 6.68 10.88
N LEU A 111 -8.67 5.38 10.95
CA LEU A 111 -9.78 4.76 10.23
C LEU A 111 -11.07 4.90 11.05
N GLU A 112 -11.86 5.92 10.73
CA GLU A 112 -13.16 6.11 11.40
C GLU A 112 -14.18 5.05 10.96
N ARG A 113 -14.80 4.39 11.94
CA ARG A 113 -16.03 3.62 11.71
C ARG A 113 -17.21 4.58 11.75
N ARG A 114 -17.85 4.81 10.59
CA ARG A 114 -19.11 5.58 10.50
C ARG A 114 -20.31 4.93 11.21
N TYR A 115 -20.21 3.69 11.68
CA TYR A 115 -21.30 3.04 12.40
C TYR A 115 -21.25 3.41 13.90
N ILE A 116 -21.78 4.59 14.23
CA ILE A 116 -21.96 5.04 15.62
C ILE A 116 -23.10 4.22 16.25
N ASN A 117 -22.92 3.85 17.53
CA ASN A 117 -23.80 3.04 18.39
C ASN A 117 -25.26 3.55 18.53
N LYS A 118 -26.04 3.60 17.44
CA LYS A 118 -27.50 3.75 17.54
C LYS A 118 -28.15 2.57 18.29
N VAL A 119 -27.46 1.43 18.36
CA VAL A 119 -27.93 0.24 19.10
C VAL A 119 -28.03 0.49 20.61
N LYS A 120 -27.22 1.41 21.18
CA LYS A 120 -27.29 1.72 22.61
C LYS A 120 -28.50 2.60 22.94
N GLU A 121 -28.87 3.54 22.06
CA GLU A 121 -30.10 4.35 22.18
C GLU A 121 -31.38 3.56 21.85
N LEU A 122 -31.31 2.62 20.89
CA LEU A 122 -32.45 1.77 20.57
C LEU A 122 -32.75 0.78 21.70
N LYS A 123 -31.71 0.26 22.40
CA LYS A 123 -31.92 -0.57 23.59
C LYS A 123 -32.58 0.18 24.75
N THR A 124 -32.29 1.46 24.97
CA THR A 124 -32.93 2.24 26.05
C THR A 124 -34.33 2.76 25.71
N LYS A 125 -34.74 2.75 24.43
CA LYS A 125 -36.12 3.08 24.01
C LYS A 125 -37.06 1.87 23.93
N LEU A 126 -36.52 0.66 23.99
CA LEU A 126 -37.26 -0.61 23.86
C LEU A 126 -37.52 -1.32 25.20
N TYR A 127 -37.12 -0.72 26.32
CA TYR A 127 -37.47 -1.16 27.69
C TYR A 127 -38.07 0.01 28.47
#